data_AF-A0A969GS69-F1
#
_entry.id   AF-A0A969GS69-F1
#
_cell.length_a   1.000
_cell.length_b   1.000
_cell.length_c   1.000
_cell.angle_alpha   90.00
_cell.angle_beta   90.00
_cell.angle_gamma   90.00
#
_symmetry.space_group_name_H-M   'P 1'
#
loop_
_entity.id
_entity.type
_entity.pdbx_description
1 polymer ?
#
loop_
_entity_poly.entity_id
_entity_poly.type
_entity_poly.pdbx_seq_one_letter_code
_entity_poly.pdbx_strand_id
1 'polypeptide(L)'
;MGIEQPEVLELEVKPGSCAFHHGNMWHGSGKNLMADTVRRSLVLAHIPAESRFKPTGAYVPGGYIAGRYKRFGDDTMDESFFPIVWTDSGYRTPFLQTYCRNQPARAPVGVI
;
A
#
# COMPACT_ATOMS: atom_id res chain seq x y z
N MET A 1 20.74 5.16 13.62
CA MET A 1 21.95 4.94 12.79
C MET A 1 21.52 4.36 11.47
N GLY A 2 22.07 4.83 10.36
CA GLY A 2 21.91 4.21 9.03
C GLY A 2 23.09 3.28 8.72
N ILE A 3 22.91 2.39 7.75
CA ILE A 3 23.99 1.56 7.19
C ILE A 3 24.66 2.39 6.09
N GLU A 4 25.98 2.63 6.17
CA GLU A 4 26.69 3.46 5.19
C GLU A 4 26.76 2.81 3.79
N GLN A 5 26.88 1.48 3.75
CA GLN A 5 26.96 0.70 2.52
C GLN A 5 25.96 -0.46 2.61
N PRO A 6 24.66 -0.20 2.41
CA PRO A 6 23.67 -1.26 2.42
C PRO A 6 23.91 -2.20 1.23
N GLU A 7 23.69 -3.49 1.43
CA GLU A 7 23.55 -4.42 0.30
C GLU A 7 22.32 -4.01 -0.51
N VAL A 8 22.48 -3.92 -1.84
CA VAL A 8 21.40 -3.57 -2.76
C VAL A 8 21.14 -4.77 -3.66
N LEU A 9 19.92 -5.29 -3.58
CA LEU A 9 19.46 -6.39 -4.43
C LEU A 9 18.56 -5.82 -5.53
N GLU A 10 18.90 -6.10 -6.78
CA GLU A 10 18.06 -5.79 -7.93
C GLU A 10 17.12 -6.96 -8.22
N LEU A 11 15.83 -6.65 -8.39
CA LEU A 11 14.81 -7.63 -8.70
C LEU A 11 14.42 -7.55 -10.18
N GLU A 12 14.65 -8.64 -10.91
CA GLU A 12 14.09 -8.79 -12.26
C GLU A 12 12.62 -9.25 -12.15
N VAL A 13 11.71 -8.41 -12.63
CA VAL A 13 10.27 -8.65 -12.56
C VAL A 13 9.66 -8.74 -13.95
N LYS A 14 8.96 -9.85 -14.22
CA LYS A 14 8.24 -10.04 -15.49
C LYS A 14 6.88 -9.33 -15.46
N PRO A 15 6.29 -8.99 -16.61
CA PRO A 15 4.92 -8.50 -16.67
C PRO A 15 3.96 -9.46 -15.93
N GLY A 16 3.13 -8.91 -15.06
CA GLY A 16 2.19 -9.68 -14.22
C GLY A 16 2.77 -10.16 -12.88
N SER A 17 4.08 -10.03 -12.65
CA SER A 17 4.68 -10.27 -11.34
C SER A 17 4.46 -9.08 -10.39
N CYS A 18 4.60 -9.31 -9.09
CA CYS A 18 4.61 -8.26 -8.07
C CYS A 18 5.73 -8.49 -7.05
N ALA A 19 6.10 -7.42 -6.35
CA ALA A 19 7.00 -7.47 -5.21
C ALA A 19 6.30 -6.83 -4.01
N PHE A 20 6.55 -7.38 -2.83
CA PHE A 20 6.08 -6.83 -1.56
C PHE A 20 7.28 -6.27 -0.80
N HIS A 21 7.12 -5.10 -0.20
CA HIS A 21 8.10 -4.54 0.69
C HIS A 21 7.43 -3.88 1.90
N HIS A 22 8.15 -3.88 3.02
CA HIS A 22 7.70 -3.18 4.21
C HIS A 22 7.79 -1.65 4.01
N GLY A 23 6.93 -0.88 4.67
CA GLY A 23 6.89 0.59 4.54
C GLY A 23 8.17 1.30 4.97
N ASN A 24 8.98 0.66 5.83
CA ASN A 24 10.28 1.17 6.28
C ASN A 24 11.48 0.66 5.46
N MET A 25 11.26 -0.16 4.42
CA MET A 25 12.35 -0.67 3.61
C MET A 25 12.87 0.45 2.69
N TRP A 26 14.18 0.70 2.70
CA TRP A 26 14.79 1.56 1.69
C TRP A 26 14.72 0.87 0.34
N HIS A 27 14.14 1.53 -0.64
CA HIS A 27 13.95 1.00 -1.98
C HIS A 27 13.87 2.15 -2.98
N GLY A 28 14.00 1.81 -4.26
CA GLY A 28 13.91 2.77 -5.34
C GLY A 28 13.78 2.07 -6.68
N SER A 29 13.73 2.86 -7.75
CA SER A 29 13.67 2.34 -9.09
C SER A 29 14.91 2.76 -9.87
N GLY A 30 15.63 1.81 -10.45
CA GLY A 30 16.74 2.11 -11.35
C GLY A 30 16.29 2.85 -12.61
N LYS A 31 17.25 3.50 -13.29
CA LYS A 31 17.02 4.21 -14.55
C LYS A 31 16.41 3.26 -15.60
N ASN A 32 15.42 3.75 -16.35
CA ASN A 32 14.96 3.02 -17.54
C ASN A 32 15.99 3.23 -18.66
N LEU A 33 16.61 2.13 -19.12
CA LEU A 33 17.64 2.16 -20.16
C LEU A 33 17.07 1.92 -21.58
N MET A 34 15.79 1.57 -21.69
CA MET A 34 15.14 1.34 -22.97
C MET A 34 14.78 2.67 -23.64
N ALA A 35 15.21 2.87 -24.88
CA ALA A 35 15.10 4.15 -25.59
C ALA A 35 13.65 4.49 -26.01
N ASP A 36 12.85 3.48 -26.34
CA ASP A 36 11.52 3.62 -26.93
C ASP A 36 10.40 2.96 -26.10
N THR A 37 10.75 2.40 -24.95
CA THR A 37 9.82 1.60 -24.14
C THR A 37 9.63 2.22 -22.75
N VAL A 38 8.38 2.51 -22.38
CA VAL A 38 8.04 3.05 -21.06
C VAL A 38 7.85 1.91 -20.06
N ARG A 39 8.64 1.91 -18.97
CA ARG A 39 8.41 1.02 -17.82
C ARG A 39 7.27 1.58 -16.95
N ARG A 40 6.19 0.81 -16.76
CA ARG A 40 5.05 1.16 -15.90
C ARG A 40 4.84 0.09 -14.82
N SER A 41 4.40 0.51 -13.65
CA SER A 41 4.00 -0.36 -12.54
C SER A 41 2.79 0.24 -11.84
N LEU A 42 2.03 -0.61 -11.14
CA LEU A 42 0.98 -0.19 -10.21
C LEU A 42 1.49 -0.41 -8.79
N VAL A 43 1.33 0.60 -7.93
CA VAL A 43 1.69 0.52 -6.51
C VAL A 43 0.41 0.49 -5.69
N LEU A 44 0.33 -0.50 -4.79
CA LEU A 44 -0.75 -0.66 -3.82
C LEU A 44 -0.15 -0.59 -2.42
N ALA A 45 -0.57 0.40 -1.62
CA ALA A 45 -0.15 0.51 -0.23
C ALA A 45 -1.21 -0.13 0.67
N HIS A 46 -0.81 -1.14 1.43
CA HIS A 46 -1.62 -1.70 2.53
C HIS A 46 -1.06 -1.19 3.85
N ILE A 47 -1.96 -0.80 4.74
CA ILE A 47 -1.66 -0.37 6.10
C ILE A 47 -2.55 -1.16 7.08
N PRO A 48 -2.16 -1.29 8.36
CA PRO A 48 -3.01 -1.92 9.36
C PRO A 48 -4.39 -1.26 9.43
N ALA A 49 -5.43 -2.06 9.66
CA ALA A 49 -6.82 -1.60 9.67
C ALA A 49 -7.11 -0.58 10.79
N GLU A 50 -6.33 -0.64 11.87
CA GLU A 50 -6.37 0.25 13.03
C GLU A 50 -5.57 1.55 12.85
N SER A 51 -4.99 1.76 11.66
CA SER A 51 -4.22 2.97 11.34
C SER A 51 -5.10 4.23 11.46
N ARG A 52 -4.46 5.31 11.92
CA ARG A 52 -5.08 6.62 12.08
C ARG A 52 -4.22 7.68 11.42
N PHE A 53 -4.85 8.76 10.99
CA PHE A 53 -4.13 9.96 10.64
C PHE A 53 -3.36 10.47 11.86
N LYS A 54 -2.23 11.14 11.61
CA LYS A 54 -1.54 11.87 12.68
C LYS A 54 -2.41 13.04 13.17
N PRO A 55 -2.35 13.39 14.46
CA PRO A 55 -3.07 14.53 15.01
C PRO A 55 -2.76 15.84 14.27
N THR A 56 -3.72 16.76 14.31
CA THR A 56 -3.59 18.08 13.69
C THR A 56 -2.35 18.81 14.21
N GLY A 57 -1.53 19.35 13.31
CA GLY A 57 -0.28 20.05 13.63
C GLY A 57 0.99 19.20 13.47
N ALA A 58 0.86 17.88 13.30
CA ALA A 58 2.00 17.04 12.94
C ALA A 58 2.35 17.25 11.46
N TYR A 59 3.51 17.87 11.17
CA TYR A 59 4.05 17.89 9.81
C TYR A 59 4.44 16.47 9.39
N VAL A 60 3.96 16.06 8.22
CA VAL A 60 4.37 14.80 7.57
C VAL A 60 4.84 15.14 6.17
N PRO A 61 6.14 14.98 5.85
CA PRO A 61 6.64 15.12 4.49
C PRO A 61 5.82 14.25 3.52
N GLY A 62 5.31 14.84 2.44
CA GLY A 62 4.45 14.11 1.48
C GLY A 62 3.07 13.70 2.03
N GLY A 63 2.72 14.08 3.26
CA GLY A 63 1.48 13.66 3.94
C GLY A 63 0.20 14.17 3.29
N TYR A 64 0.28 15.12 2.35
CA TYR A 64 -0.89 15.69 1.67
C TYR A 64 -1.67 14.66 0.85
N ILE A 65 -1.00 13.61 0.32
CA ILE A 65 -1.61 12.61 -0.57
C ILE A 65 -2.77 11.88 0.13
N ALA A 66 -2.52 11.38 1.34
CA ALA A 66 -3.54 10.76 2.17
C ALA A 66 -4.27 11.81 3.02
N GLY A 67 -3.57 12.85 3.48
CA GLY A 67 -4.10 13.88 4.37
C GLY A 67 -5.25 14.69 3.80
N ARG A 68 -5.40 14.77 2.47
CA ARG A 68 -6.58 15.41 1.83
C ARG A 68 -7.91 14.72 2.14
N TYR A 69 -7.89 13.47 2.62
CA TYR A 69 -9.07 12.72 3.04
C TYR A 69 -9.34 12.81 4.55
N LYS A 70 -8.43 13.44 5.31
CA LYS A 70 -8.59 13.63 6.75
C LYS A 70 -9.68 14.66 7.03
N ARG A 71 -10.60 14.33 7.94
CA ARG A 71 -11.66 15.24 8.40
C ARG A 71 -11.15 16.14 9.53
N PHE A 72 -11.70 17.34 9.64
CA PHE A 72 -11.32 18.27 10.70
C PHE A 72 -11.69 17.72 12.08
N GLY A 73 -10.72 17.61 12.98
CA GLY A 73 -10.94 17.09 14.34
C GLY A 73 -11.11 15.57 14.42
N ASP A 74 -10.89 14.84 13.34
CA ASP A 74 -11.06 13.39 13.27
C ASP A 74 -9.83 12.72 12.64
N ASP A 75 -9.18 11.87 13.43
CA ASP A 75 -7.98 11.14 13.03
C ASP A 75 -8.31 9.73 12.49
N THR A 76 -9.58 9.35 12.39
CA THR A 76 -9.98 8.09 11.75
C THR A 76 -9.78 8.13 10.24
N MET A 77 -9.58 6.96 9.63
CA MET A 77 -9.50 6.80 8.19
C MET A 77 -10.83 6.25 7.68
N ASP A 78 -11.54 7.03 6.86
CA ASP A 78 -12.85 6.61 6.37
C ASP A 78 -12.72 5.49 5.34
N GLU A 79 -13.44 4.39 5.56
CA GLU A 79 -13.38 3.20 4.71
C GLU A 79 -13.81 3.47 3.26
N SER A 80 -14.58 4.54 2.99
CA SER A 80 -14.94 4.95 1.62
C SER A 80 -13.71 5.37 0.80
N PHE A 81 -12.63 5.78 1.46
CA PHE A 81 -11.36 6.15 0.84
C PHE A 81 -10.24 5.15 1.15
N PHE A 82 -10.28 4.50 2.31
CA PHE A 82 -9.30 3.52 2.78
C PHE A 82 -9.99 2.21 3.17
N PRO A 83 -10.55 1.46 2.22
CA PRO A 83 -11.34 0.30 2.52
C PRO A 83 -10.47 -0.82 3.11
N ILE A 84 -11.00 -1.47 4.14
CA ILE A 84 -10.40 -2.65 4.77
C ILE A 84 -10.67 -3.85 3.86
N VAL A 85 -9.60 -4.41 3.31
CA VAL A 85 -9.66 -5.55 2.38
C VAL A 85 -9.85 -6.89 3.08
N TRP A 86 -9.36 -7.04 4.31
CA TRP A 86 -9.53 -8.20 5.18
C TRP A 86 -9.05 -7.89 6.63
N THR A 87 -9.52 -8.69 7.59
CA THR A 87 -8.98 -8.79 8.95
C THR A 87 -8.96 -10.26 9.39
N ASP A 88 -8.27 -10.57 10.50
CA ASP A 88 -8.28 -11.90 11.11
C ASP A 88 -9.67 -12.30 11.62
N SER A 89 -10.46 -11.33 12.10
CA SER A 89 -11.87 -11.53 12.47
C SER A 89 -12.80 -11.75 11.27
N GLY A 90 -12.29 -11.62 10.05
CA GLY A 90 -13.05 -11.76 8.81
C GLY A 90 -13.81 -10.51 8.38
N TYR A 91 -13.59 -9.38 9.03
CA TYR A 91 -14.16 -8.10 8.59
C TYR A 91 -13.56 -7.66 7.26
N ARG A 92 -14.41 -7.03 6.44
CA ARG A 92 -14.08 -6.40 5.17
C ARG A 92 -15.09 -5.29 4.92
N THR A 93 -14.64 -4.17 4.38
CA THR A 93 -15.52 -3.03 4.10
C THR A 93 -16.70 -3.46 3.22
N PRO A 94 -17.96 -3.24 3.65
CA PRO A 94 -19.14 -3.82 2.99
C PRO A 94 -19.30 -3.45 1.52
N PHE A 95 -18.99 -2.21 1.11
CA PHE A 95 -19.19 -1.78 -0.28
C PHE A 95 -18.30 -2.54 -1.27
N LEU A 96 -17.18 -3.11 -0.81
CA LEU A 96 -16.28 -3.87 -1.66
C LEU A 96 -16.93 -5.15 -2.20
N GLN A 97 -17.97 -5.70 -1.54
CA GLN A 97 -18.71 -6.85 -2.04
C GLN A 97 -19.43 -6.51 -3.36
N THR A 98 -20.04 -5.33 -3.40
CA THR A 98 -20.77 -4.85 -4.58
C THR A 98 -19.82 -4.36 -5.68
N TYR A 99 -18.66 -3.81 -5.30
CA TYR A 99 -17.66 -3.27 -6.21
C TYR A 99 -16.81 -4.37 -6.87
N CYS A 100 -16.36 -5.38 -6.11
CA CYS A 100 -15.50 -6.47 -6.58
C CYS A 100 -16.30 -7.75 -6.90
N ARG A 101 -17.30 -7.67 -7.78
CA ARG A 101 -18.28 -8.75 -8.04
C ARG A 101 -17.69 -10.12 -8.43
N ASN A 102 -16.44 -10.17 -8.89
CA ASN A 102 -15.76 -11.37 -9.38
C ASN A 102 -14.60 -11.84 -8.49
N GLN A 103 -14.61 -11.53 -7.18
CA GLN A 103 -13.53 -11.97 -6.31
C GLN A 103 -13.65 -13.48 -6.01
N PRO A 104 -12.61 -14.30 -6.25
CA PRO A 104 -12.65 -15.71 -5.88
C PRO A 104 -12.84 -15.86 -4.37
N ALA A 105 -13.57 -16.90 -3.97
CA ALA A 105 -13.79 -17.23 -2.56
C ALA A 105 -12.45 -17.32 -1.82
N ARG A 106 -12.45 -16.87 -0.55
CA ARG A 106 -11.28 -16.84 0.33
C ARG A 106 -10.61 -18.23 0.29
N ALA A 107 -9.36 -18.32 -0.14
CA ALA A 107 -8.60 -19.55 0.00
C ALA A 107 -8.54 -19.92 1.49
N PRO A 108 -8.72 -21.19 1.86
CA PRO A 108 -8.62 -21.60 3.26
C PRO A 108 -7.28 -21.16 3.83
N VAL A 109 -7.32 -20.59 5.04
CA VAL A 109 -6.13 -20.15 5.78
C VAL A 109 -5.23 -21.36 5.98
N GLY A 110 -4.07 -21.39 5.31
CA GLY A 110 -3.11 -22.47 5.50
C GLY A 110 -2.23 -22.86 4.32
N VAL A 111 -1.85 -21.94 3.41
CA VAL A 111 -0.70 -22.15 2.52
C VAL A 111 -0.05 -20.80 2.21
N ILE A 112 1.07 -20.51 2.90
CA ILE A 112 2.22 -19.77 2.35
C ILE A 112 3.44 -20.60 2.71
#